data_AF-A0A1Q6VN58-F1
#
_entry.id   AF-A0A1Q6VN58-F1
#
_cell.length_a   1.000
_cell.length_b   1.000
_cell.length_c   1.000
_cell.angle_alpha   90.00
_cell.angle_beta   90.00
_cell.angle_gamma   90.00
#
_symmetry.space_group_name_H-M   'P 1'
#
loop_
_entity.id
_entity.type
_entity.pdbx_description
1 polymer ?
#
loop_
_entity_poly.entity_id
_entity_poly.type
_entity_poly.pdbx_seq_one_letter_code
_entity_poly.pdbx_strand_id
1 'polypeptide(L)'
;MTCIVAPGLILLTLYWCSTRGLWLFAGLIAVCLSLGLITVSGFGIWYAGQPHVLNINGPTPQLEFEVKPPVGQSVDNLADVQPELDTPRNRMPMPGYWHTDTPKDAGVRAGYVELYFRTSQRLFVLKFPGDTDRIFRLKLPANPMRSKYRAWSDWQNPDFVAKRGEQPSHPSGGNEYQIRYKMDYQEP
;
A
#
# COMPACT_ATOMS: atom_id res chain seq x y z
N MET A 1 -26.51 84.25 -10.96
CA MET A 1 -26.06 83.25 -9.97
C MET A 1 -26.46 81.87 -10.46
N THR A 2 -25.56 81.16 -11.12
CA THR A 2 -25.85 79.92 -11.86
C THR A 2 -25.54 78.68 -11.02
N CYS A 3 -26.56 77.86 -10.77
CA CYS A 3 -26.42 76.58 -10.09
C CYS A 3 -25.76 75.54 -11.02
N ILE A 4 -24.43 75.40 -10.96
CA ILE A 4 -23.68 74.34 -11.67
C ILE A 4 -22.79 73.59 -10.66
N VAL A 5 -23.42 72.85 -9.75
CA VAL A 5 -22.72 71.95 -8.79
C VAL A 5 -23.29 70.52 -8.83
N ALA A 6 -24.53 70.33 -9.30
CA ALA A 6 -25.20 69.04 -9.31
C ALA A 6 -24.57 67.93 -10.18
N PRO A 7 -24.17 68.15 -11.45
CA PRO A 7 -23.73 67.04 -12.31
C PRO A 7 -22.35 66.48 -11.91
N GLY A 8 -21.47 67.33 -11.38
CA GLY A 8 -20.15 66.90 -10.89
C GLY A 8 -20.25 65.96 -9.69
N LEU A 9 -21.17 66.22 -8.75
CA LEU A 9 -21.37 65.36 -7.58
C LEU A 9 -21.98 64.00 -7.94
N ILE A 10 -22.82 63.94 -8.98
CA ILE A 10 -23.41 62.69 -9.48
C ILE A 10 -22.36 61.83 -10.20
N LEU A 11 -21.50 62.45 -11.04
CA LEU A 11 -20.37 61.73 -11.64
C LEU A 11 -19.35 61.29 -10.59
N LEU A 12 -19.07 62.10 -9.56
CA LEU A 12 -18.18 61.73 -8.47
C LEU A 12 -18.74 60.56 -7.65
N THR A 13 -20.05 60.55 -7.35
CA THR A 13 -20.69 59.45 -6.60
C THR A 13 -20.87 58.18 -7.42
N LEU A 14 -21.06 58.27 -8.74
CA LEU A 14 -20.99 57.13 -9.66
C LEU A 14 -19.56 56.59 -9.80
N TYR A 15 -18.55 57.45 -9.89
CA TYR A 15 -17.13 57.08 -9.86
C TYR A 15 -16.76 56.38 -8.53
N TRP A 16 -17.26 56.91 -7.40
CA TRP A 16 -17.05 56.31 -6.08
C TRP A 16 -17.79 54.95 -5.95
N CYS A 17 -19.01 54.83 -6.48
CA CYS A 17 -19.77 53.57 -6.52
C CYS A 17 -19.24 52.56 -7.53
N SER A 18 -18.51 52.97 -8.57
CA SER A 18 -17.86 52.07 -9.54
C SER A 18 -16.90 51.09 -8.85
N THR A 19 -16.27 51.53 -7.75
CA THR A 19 -15.46 50.65 -6.90
C THR A 19 -16.25 49.45 -6.37
N ARG A 20 -17.54 49.59 -6.04
CA ARG A 20 -18.37 48.46 -5.58
C ARG A 20 -18.49 47.37 -6.64
N GLY A 21 -18.63 47.74 -7.91
CA GLY A 21 -18.61 46.77 -9.01
C GLY A 21 -17.28 46.02 -9.09
N LEU A 22 -16.16 46.76 -9.07
CA LEU A 22 -14.83 46.16 -9.13
C LEU A 22 -14.54 45.24 -7.92
N TRP A 23 -14.97 45.65 -6.71
CA TRP A 23 -14.84 44.86 -5.49
C TRP A 23 -15.76 43.62 -5.49
N LEU A 24 -16.96 43.70 -6.08
CA LEU A 24 -17.83 42.54 -6.28
C LEU A 24 -17.23 41.56 -7.30
N PHE A 25 -16.62 42.04 -8.38
CA PHE A 25 -15.88 41.19 -9.33
C PHE A 25 -14.65 40.54 -8.68
N ALA A 26 -13.85 41.31 -7.92
CA ALA A 26 -12.72 40.77 -7.17
C ALA A 26 -13.15 39.74 -6.11
N GLY A 27 -14.26 40.00 -5.42
CA GLY A 27 -14.88 39.06 -4.47
C GLY A 27 -15.38 37.78 -5.15
N LEU A 28 -16.04 37.90 -6.31
CA LEU A 28 -16.47 36.75 -7.10
C LEU A 28 -15.28 35.91 -7.57
N ILE A 29 -14.21 36.54 -8.07
CA ILE A 29 -12.97 35.87 -8.46
C ILE A 29 -12.35 35.15 -7.25
N ALA A 30 -12.28 35.80 -6.09
CA ALA A 30 -11.77 35.19 -4.86
C ALA A 30 -12.60 33.97 -4.42
N VAL A 31 -13.94 34.06 -4.50
CA VAL A 31 -14.85 32.93 -4.20
C VAL A 31 -14.65 31.79 -5.20
N CYS A 32 -14.57 32.07 -6.51
CA CYS A 32 -14.31 31.04 -7.53
C CYS A 32 -12.95 30.36 -7.33
N LEU A 33 -11.90 31.11 -7.02
CA LEU A 33 -10.57 30.55 -6.70
C LEU A 33 -10.61 29.70 -5.42
N SER A 34 -11.34 30.14 -4.39
CA SER A 34 -11.51 29.39 -3.14
C SER A 34 -12.25 28.07 -3.38
N LEU A 35 -13.35 28.09 -4.15
CA LEU A 35 -14.08 26.89 -4.54
C LEU A 35 -13.23 25.93 -5.38
N GLY A 36 -12.43 26.45 -6.31
CA GLY A 36 -11.45 25.67 -7.07
C GLY A 36 -10.43 24.98 -6.17
N LEU A 37 -9.82 25.71 -5.24
CA LEU A 37 -8.86 25.18 -4.27
C LEU A 37 -9.49 24.10 -3.36
N ILE A 38 -10.70 24.33 -2.85
CA ILE A 38 -11.44 23.35 -2.03
C ILE A 38 -11.71 22.08 -2.84
N THR A 39 -12.14 22.22 -4.10
CA THR A 39 -12.44 21.09 -4.99
C THR A 39 -11.19 20.28 -5.30
N VAL A 40 -10.08 20.92 -5.66
CA VAL A 40 -8.79 20.26 -5.93
C VAL A 40 -8.24 19.57 -4.66
N SER A 41 -8.31 20.22 -3.51
CA SER A 41 -7.86 19.66 -2.23
C SER A 41 -8.71 18.46 -1.81
N GLY A 42 -10.04 18.58 -1.90
CA GLY A 42 -10.98 17.50 -1.59
C GLY A 42 -10.81 16.30 -2.51
N PHE A 43 -10.65 16.54 -3.82
CA PHE A 43 -10.36 15.47 -4.78
C PHE A 43 -9.00 14.80 -4.51
N GLY A 44 -7.96 15.57 -4.17
CA GLY A 44 -6.64 15.04 -3.80
C GLY A 44 -6.69 14.12 -2.58
N ILE A 45 -7.40 14.54 -1.52
CA ILE A 45 -7.61 13.72 -0.30
C ILE A 45 -8.40 12.44 -0.64
N TRP A 46 -9.51 12.58 -1.37
CA TRP A 46 -10.35 11.44 -1.78
C TRP A 46 -9.57 10.43 -2.64
N TYR A 47 -8.78 10.91 -3.60
CA TYR A 47 -7.95 10.10 -4.49
C TYR A 47 -6.83 9.38 -3.73
N ALA A 48 -6.13 10.08 -2.82
CA ALA A 48 -5.12 9.47 -1.96
C ALA A 48 -5.71 8.37 -1.03
N GLY A 49 -6.97 8.56 -0.60
CA GLY A 49 -7.73 7.59 0.19
C GLY A 49 -8.28 6.40 -0.59
N GLN A 50 -8.23 6.39 -1.93
CA GLN A 50 -8.75 5.26 -2.71
C GLN A 50 -7.98 3.96 -2.41
N PRO A 51 -8.67 2.83 -2.18
CA PRO A 51 -8.01 1.55 -1.99
C PRO A 51 -7.38 1.11 -3.31
N HIS A 52 -6.05 1.17 -3.38
CA HIS A 52 -5.29 0.71 -4.54
C HIS A 52 -5.22 -0.82 -4.53
N VAL A 53 -6.35 -1.46 -4.84
CA VAL A 53 -6.49 -2.93 -4.92
C VAL A 53 -5.73 -3.48 -6.13
N LEU A 54 -5.32 -4.74 -6.06
CA LEU A 54 -4.62 -5.39 -7.18
C LEU A 54 -5.57 -5.89 -8.26
N ASN A 55 -6.67 -6.54 -7.87
CA ASN A 55 -7.77 -6.93 -8.75
C ASN A 55 -9.06 -6.30 -8.22
N ILE A 56 -9.81 -5.62 -9.09
CA ILE A 56 -11.07 -4.95 -8.72
C ILE A 56 -12.31 -5.66 -9.30
N ASN A 57 -12.12 -6.54 -10.28
CA ASN A 57 -13.19 -7.18 -11.05
C ASN A 57 -13.16 -8.72 -10.96
N GLY A 58 -12.57 -9.28 -9.89
CA GLY A 58 -12.40 -10.72 -9.73
C GLY A 58 -11.76 -11.08 -8.39
N PRO A 59 -11.39 -12.37 -8.18
CA PRO A 59 -10.84 -12.83 -6.92
C PRO A 59 -9.53 -12.13 -6.56
N THR A 60 -9.27 -12.02 -5.25
CA THR A 60 -8.00 -11.51 -4.71
C THR A 60 -6.85 -12.41 -5.18
N PRO A 61 -5.83 -11.87 -5.89
CA PRO A 61 -4.67 -12.67 -6.28
C PRO A 61 -3.95 -13.22 -5.06
N GLN A 62 -3.49 -14.47 -5.14
CA GLN A 62 -2.79 -15.13 -4.06
C GLN A 62 -1.28 -15.13 -4.34
N LEU A 63 -0.49 -15.04 -3.28
CA LEU A 63 0.94 -15.32 -3.31
C LEU A 63 1.14 -16.71 -2.73
N GLU A 64 1.29 -17.69 -3.62
CA GLU A 64 1.77 -19.03 -3.28
C GLU A 64 3.23 -18.92 -2.85
N PHE A 65 3.55 -19.50 -1.71
CA PHE A 65 4.89 -19.52 -1.14
C PHE A 65 5.27 -20.91 -0.66
N GLU A 66 6.57 -21.17 -0.65
CA GLU A 66 7.16 -22.33 0.00
C GLU A 66 8.23 -21.87 0.96
N VAL A 67 8.28 -22.52 2.12
CA VAL A 67 9.28 -22.29 3.16
C VAL A 67 10.14 -23.54 3.28
N LYS A 68 11.45 -23.36 3.18
CA LYS A 68 12.46 -24.39 3.37
C LYS A 68 13.16 -24.16 4.72
N PRO A 69 13.18 -25.16 5.62
CA PRO A 69 13.93 -25.07 6.87
C PRO A 69 15.44 -24.95 6.66
N PRO A 70 16.19 -24.46 7.67
CA PRO A 70 17.64 -24.56 7.72
C PRO A 70 18.12 -26.02 7.56
N VAL A 71 19.32 -26.20 7.01
CA VAL A 71 19.94 -27.53 6.85
C VAL A 71 20.02 -28.21 8.23
N GLY A 72 19.48 -29.43 8.32
CA GLY A 72 19.42 -30.23 9.54
C GLY A 72 18.18 -30.02 10.41
N GLN A 73 17.26 -29.12 10.05
CA GLN A 73 15.98 -28.95 10.74
C GLN A 73 14.83 -29.63 9.98
N SER A 74 13.80 -30.09 10.71
CA SER A 74 12.59 -30.66 10.11
C SER A 74 11.65 -29.56 9.61
N VAL A 75 10.82 -29.91 8.63
CA VAL A 75 9.65 -29.13 8.21
C VAL A 75 8.63 -28.99 9.34
N ASP A 76 8.58 -29.97 10.26
CA ASP A 76 7.67 -29.95 11.41
C ASP A 76 7.89 -28.76 12.35
N ASN A 77 9.09 -28.16 12.36
CA ASN A 77 9.39 -26.93 13.09
C ASN A 77 8.53 -25.74 12.63
N LEU A 78 7.92 -25.83 11.45
CA LEU A 78 7.00 -24.82 10.93
C LEU A 78 5.55 -25.01 11.41
N ALA A 79 5.22 -26.09 12.15
CA ALA A 79 3.84 -26.47 12.50
C ALA A 79 3.01 -25.30 13.03
N ASP A 80 3.50 -24.65 14.10
CA ASP A 80 2.86 -23.55 14.81
C ASP A 80 3.29 -22.15 14.31
N VAL A 81 4.11 -22.08 13.26
CA VAL A 81 4.57 -20.81 12.67
C VAL A 81 3.44 -20.17 11.88
N GLN A 82 3.16 -18.89 12.13
CA GLN A 82 2.11 -18.16 11.39
C GLN A 82 2.75 -17.33 10.26
N PRO A 83 2.44 -17.60 8.99
CA PRO A 83 2.85 -16.77 7.88
C PRO A 83 1.95 -15.54 7.80
N GLU A 84 2.54 -14.37 7.61
CA GLU A 84 1.83 -13.09 7.50
C GLU A 84 2.38 -12.28 6.33
N LEU A 85 1.53 -11.44 5.71
CA LEU A 85 1.94 -10.44 4.74
C LEU A 85 1.65 -9.04 5.29
N ASP A 86 2.71 -8.27 5.50
CA ASP A 86 2.67 -6.87 5.89
C ASP A 86 2.85 -5.95 4.69
N THR A 87 2.01 -4.92 4.61
CA THR A 87 2.12 -3.85 3.63
C THR A 87 1.85 -2.49 4.27
N PRO A 88 2.36 -1.37 3.72
CA PRO A 88 2.07 -0.02 4.23
C PRO A 88 0.59 0.38 4.23
N ARG A 89 -0.29 -0.40 3.59
CA ARG A 89 -1.75 -0.16 3.51
C ARG A 89 -2.56 -1.10 4.40
N ASN A 90 -1.93 -2.10 5.00
CA ASN A 90 -2.57 -3.03 5.91
C ASN A 90 -2.87 -2.32 7.25
N ARG A 91 -4.12 -2.38 7.72
CA ARG A 91 -4.47 -1.95 9.09
C ARG A 91 -4.14 -3.02 10.14
N MET A 92 -4.03 -4.27 9.71
CA MET A 92 -3.57 -5.44 10.47
C MET A 92 -2.82 -6.35 9.48
N PRO A 93 -1.82 -7.14 9.92
CA PRO A 93 -1.14 -8.12 9.06
C PRO A 93 -2.16 -9.02 8.35
N MET A 94 -1.92 -9.34 7.08
CA MET A 94 -2.78 -10.29 6.36
C MET A 94 -2.31 -11.71 6.67
N PRO A 95 -3.14 -12.57 7.29
CA PRO A 95 -2.74 -13.94 7.60
C PRO A 95 -2.57 -14.75 6.31
N GLY A 96 -1.52 -15.54 6.26
CA GLY A 96 -1.35 -16.62 5.31
C GLY A 96 -1.90 -17.94 5.86
N TYR A 97 -2.09 -18.89 4.95
CA TYR A 97 -2.62 -20.21 5.22
C TYR A 97 -1.64 -21.26 4.74
N TRP A 98 -1.39 -22.28 5.56
CA TRP A 98 -0.61 -23.44 5.14
C TRP A 98 -1.48 -24.40 4.35
N HIS A 99 -0.92 -24.98 3.28
CA HIS A 99 -1.55 -26.12 2.62
C HIS A 99 -1.54 -27.34 3.55
N THR A 100 -2.63 -28.10 3.55
CA THR A 100 -2.76 -29.37 4.27
C THR A 100 -2.22 -30.55 3.46
N ASP A 101 -2.14 -30.40 2.15
CA ASP A 101 -1.64 -31.42 1.23
C ASP A 101 -0.11 -31.48 1.26
N THR A 102 0.45 -32.66 0.99
CA THR A 102 1.90 -32.83 0.87
C THR A 102 2.43 -31.98 -0.29
N PRO A 103 3.40 -31.08 -0.06
CA PRO A 103 3.98 -30.26 -1.13
C PRO A 103 4.68 -31.13 -2.18
N LYS A 104 4.73 -30.63 -3.42
CA LYS A 104 5.32 -31.34 -4.57
C LYS A 104 6.83 -31.56 -4.42
N ASP A 105 7.49 -30.64 -3.74
CA ASP A 105 8.92 -30.71 -3.43
C ASP A 105 9.12 -31.22 -1.99
N ALA A 106 10.07 -32.14 -1.81
CA ALA A 106 10.38 -32.72 -0.51
C ALA A 106 11.16 -31.75 0.39
N GLY A 107 10.84 -31.72 1.68
CA GLY A 107 11.58 -30.91 2.66
C GLY A 107 11.24 -29.42 2.66
N VAL A 108 10.07 -29.03 2.13
CA VAL A 108 9.50 -27.68 2.25
C VAL A 108 8.09 -27.75 2.85
N ARG A 109 7.54 -26.62 3.32
CA ARG A 109 6.11 -26.44 3.60
C ARG A 109 5.55 -25.39 2.65
N ALA A 110 4.45 -25.71 1.96
CA ALA A 110 3.78 -24.79 1.05
C ALA A 110 2.57 -24.12 1.71
N GLY A 111 2.23 -22.92 1.24
CA GLY A 111 1.05 -22.17 1.67
C GLY A 111 0.78 -20.99 0.75
N TYR A 112 -0.27 -20.23 1.05
CA TYR A 112 -0.63 -19.04 0.30
C TYR A 112 -0.97 -17.87 1.22
N VAL A 113 -0.77 -16.64 0.75
CA VAL A 113 -1.27 -15.43 1.41
C VAL A 113 -1.95 -14.54 0.39
N GLU A 114 -3.06 -13.93 0.76
CA GLU A 114 -3.78 -13.02 -0.13
C GLU A 114 -3.00 -11.73 -0.38
N LEU A 115 -2.97 -11.27 -1.64
CA LEU A 115 -2.21 -10.10 -2.06
C LEU A 115 -3.17 -9.00 -2.57
N TYR A 116 -3.88 -8.39 -1.61
CA TYR A 116 -4.96 -7.44 -1.87
C TYR A 116 -4.47 -6.10 -2.44
N PHE A 117 -3.37 -5.54 -1.93
CA PHE A 117 -2.91 -4.19 -2.29
C PHE A 117 -1.81 -4.14 -3.39
N ARG A 118 -1.97 -3.19 -4.31
CA ARG A 118 -1.00 -2.79 -5.33
C ARG A 118 0.04 -1.84 -4.74
N THR A 119 1.15 -2.37 -4.17
CA THR A 119 1.95 -1.57 -3.22
C THR A 119 3.48 -1.75 -3.22
N SER A 120 4.03 -2.74 -3.93
CA SER A 120 5.46 -3.13 -4.02
C SER A 120 6.19 -3.42 -2.70
N GLN A 121 6.24 -2.45 -1.79
CA GLN A 121 6.67 -2.62 -0.40
C GLN A 121 5.80 -3.69 0.27
N ARG A 122 6.35 -4.90 0.37
CA ARG A 122 5.70 -6.08 0.94
C ARG A 122 6.73 -6.84 1.77
N LEU A 123 6.41 -7.05 3.03
CA LEU A 123 7.19 -7.86 3.95
C LEU A 123 6.39 -9.12 4.23
N PHE A 124 6.91 -10.27 3.83
CA PHE A 124 6.39 -11.56 4.26
C PHE A 124 7.09 -11.92 5.56
N VAL A 125 6.32 -12.30 6.58
CA VAL A 125 6.82 -12.56 7.92
C VAL A 125 6.44 -13.97 8.33
N LEU A 126 7.41 -14.74 8.81
CA LEU A 126 7.17 -15.98 9.53
C LEU A 126 7.23 -15.67 11.02
N LYS A 127 6.06 -15.71 11.68
CA LYS A 127 5.90 -15.51 13.12
C LYS A 127 6.20 -16.79 13.87
N PHE A 128 7.27 -16.80 14.65
CA PHE A 128 7.65 -17.96 15.46
C PHE A 128 7.14 -17.77 16.90
N PRO A 129 6.32 -18.69 17.44
CA PRO A 129 5.74 -18.52 18.78
C PRO A 129 6.82 -18.57 19.86
N GLY A 130 7.17 -17.41 20.42
CA GLY A 130 8.15 -17.28 21.50
C GLY A 130 9.61 -17.23 21.05
N ASP A 131 9.89 -17.24 19.74
CA ASP A 131 11.24 -17.09 19.17
C ASP A 131 11.29 -15.86 18.24
N THR A 132 12.25 -15.85 17.33
CA THR A 132 12.65 -14.72 16.49
C THR A 132 11.95 -14.81 15.14
N ASP A 133 11.12 -13.82 14.82
CA ASP A 133 10.44 -13.74 13.52
C ASP A 133 11.45 -13.65 12.38
N ARG A 134 11.11 -14.24 11.23
CA ARG A 134 11.89 -14.10 9.97
C ARG A 134 11.13 -13.22 8.99
N ILE A 135 11.77 -12.14 8.54
CA ILE A 135 11.15 -11.12 7.69
C ILE A 135 11.83 -11.11 6.33
N PHE A 136 11.04 -11.27 5.27
CA PHE A 136 11.46 -11.36 3.89
C PHE A 136 10.84 -10.22 3.06
N ARG A 137 11.66 -9.47 2.34
CA ARG A 137 11.20 -8.45 1.39
C ARG A 137 10.86 -9.13 0.07
N LEU A 138 9.60 -9.06 -0.34
CA LEU A 138 9.18 -9.66 -1.61
C LEU A 138 9.60 -8.76 -2.77
N LYS A 139 10.34 -9.33 -3.74
CA LYS A 139 10.91 -8.63 -4.90
C LYS A 139 9.89 -8.46 -6.03
N LEU A 140 8.67 -8.05 -5.67
CA LEU A 140 7.53 -7.88 -6.57
C LEU A 140 7.26 -6.40 -6.88
N PRO A 141 6.93 -6.05 -8.14
CA PRO A 141 6.53 -4.69 -8.48
C PRO A 141 5.19 -4.33 -7.84
N ALA A 142 4.76 -3.07 -7.99
CA ALA A 142 3.49 -2.59 -7.42
C ALA A 142 2.32 -3.45 -7.90
N ASN A 143 2.27 -3.72 -9.22
CA ASN A 143 1.35 -4.68 -9.83
C ASN A 143 2.14 -5.90 -10.38
N PRO A 144 2.13 -7.05 -9.69
CA PRO A 144 2.78 -8.28 -10.16
C PRO A 144 1.93 -9.13 -11.14
N MET A 145 0.79 -8.66 -11.66
CA MET A 145 -0.16 -9.48 -12.47
C MET A 145 0.37 -10.04 -13.82
N ARG A 146 1.64 -9.82 -14.18
CA ARG A 146 2.20 -10.35 -15.44
C ARG A 146 2.51 -11.84 -15.31
N SER A 147 2.26 -12.60 -16.38
CA SER A 147 2.47 -14.07 -16.45
C SER A 147 3.83 -14.55 -15.94
N LYS A 148 4.91 -13.78 -16.16
CA LYS A 148 6.27 -14.11 -15.66
C LYS A 148 6.37 -14.28 -14.14
N TYR A 149 5.44 -13.69 -13.37
CA TYR A 149 5.38 -13.85 -11.91
C TYR A 149 4.60 -15.10 -11.46
N ARG A 150 4.02 -15.89 -12.39
CA ARG A 150 3.46 -17.23 -12.11
C ARG A 150 4.56 -18.30 -11.99
N ALA A 151 5.77 -18.02 -12.46
CA ALA A 151 6.93 -18.87 -12.19
C ALA A 151 7.43 -18.64 -10.75
N TRP A 152 7.96 -19.69 -10.13
CA TRP A 152 8.63 -19.58 -8.84
C TRP A 152 9.82 -18.62 -8.91
N SER A 153 9.97 -17.80 -7.87
CA SER A 153 11.20 -17.04 -7.63
C SER A 153 12.37 -17.96 -7.30
N ASP A 154 13.59 -17.42 -7.38
CA ASP A 154 14.73 -18.00 -6.69
C ASP A 154 14.45 -18.09 -5.17
N TRP A 155 15.15 -19.00 -4.51
CA TRP A 155 15.17 -19.07 -3.04
C TRP A 155 15.86 -17.83 -2.47
N GLN A 156 15.23 -17.20 -1.46
CA GLN A 156 15.79 -16.06 -0.74
C GLN A 156 15.81 -16.30 0.78
N ASN A 157 16.92 -15.90 1.40
CA ASN A 157 17.10 -15.82 2.85
C ASN A 157 16.24 -14.67 3.44
N PRO A 158 16.08 -14.58 4.78
CA PRO A 158 15.41 -13.45 5.40
C PRO A 158 16.26 -12.19 5.21
N ASP A 159 15.62 -11.05 4.95
CA ASP A 159 16.29 -9.76 4.95
C ASP A 159 16.54 -9.29 6.39
N PHE A 160 15.61 -9.62 7.31
CA PHE A 160 15.70 -9.27 8.73
C PHE A 160 15.20 -10.39 9.64
N VAL A 161 15.64 -10.32 10.89
CA VAL A 161 15.15 -11.10 12.03
C VAL A 161 14.65 -10.14 13.10
N ALA A 162 13.54 -10.46 13.77
CA ALA A 162 12.95 -9.60 14.80
C ALA A 162 12.62 -10.38 16.07
N LYS A 163 13.15 -9.92 17.20
CA LYS A 163 12.80 -10.44 18.54
C LYS A 163 11.79 -9.52 19.20
N ARG A 164 10.92 -10.08 20.04
CA ARG A 164 9.92 -9.30 20.79
C ARG A 164 10.62 -8.25 21.66
N GLY A 165 10.34 -6.98 21.39
CA GLY A 165 10.89 -5.83 22.14
C GLY A 165 12.24 -5.31 21.64
N GLU A 166 12.82 -5.93 20.61
CA GLU A 166 14.06 -5.47 19.97
C GLU A 166 13.78 -4.88 18.58
N GLN A 167 14.67 -3.99 18.12
CA GLN A 167 14.62 -3.49 16.74
C GLN A 167 15.00 -4.62 15.76
N PRO A 168 14.30 -4.78 14.62
CA PRO A 168 14.69 -5.75 13.60
C PRO A 168 16.13 -5.54 13.13
N SER A 169 16.88 -6.63 13.00
CA SER A 169 18.29 -6.66 12.62
C SER A 169 18.52 -7.61 11.44
N HIS A 170 19.67 -7.53 10.78
CA HIS A 170 20.00 -8.49 9.72
C HIS A 170 20.36 -9.87 10.32
N PRO A 171 20.00 -11.00 9.67
CA PRO A 171 20.46 -12.30 10.12
C PRO A 171 21.99 -12.38 10.06
N SER A 172 22.60 -12.85 11.14
CA SER A 172 24.06 -13.02 11.26
C SER A 172 24.52 -14.47 11.00
N GLY A 173 23.58 -15.41 10.81
CA GLY A 173 23.84 -16.81 10.49
C GLY A 173 23.71 -17.12 8.99
N GLY A 174 24.51 -18.08 8.51
CA GLY A 174 24.45 -18.56 7.12
C GLY A 174 23.46 -19.70 6.87
N ASN A 175 22.82 -20.25 7.92
CA ASN A 175 21.87 -21.36 7.84
C ASN A 175 20.51 -20.91 8.38
N GLU A 176 19.71 -20.27 7.52
CA GLU A 176 18.44 -19.64 7.86
C GLU A 176 17.28 -20.24 7.05
N TYR A 177 16.04 -20.00 7.51
CA TYR A 177 14.84 -20.32 6.74
C TYR A 177 14.85 -19.58 5.40
N GLN A 178 14.57 -20.29 4.31
CA GLN A 178 14.48 -19.71 2.97
C GLN A 178 13.05 -19.73 2.48
N ILE A 179 12.65 -18.74 1.68
CA ILE A 179 11.39 -18.77 0.95
C ILE A 179 11.60 -18.69 -0.56
N ARG A 180 10.65 -19.24 -1.31
CA ARG A 180 10.37 -18.84 -2.69
C ARG A 180 8.87 -18.62 -2.86
N TYR A 181 8.47 -17.83 -3.84
CA TYR A 181 7.08 -17.48 -4.07
C TYR A 181 6.77 -17.31 -5.55
N LYS A 182 5.48 -17.43 -5.87
CA LYS A 182 4.89 -17.10 -7.17
C LYS A 182 3.54 -16.43 -6.94
N MET A 183 3.06 -15.71 -7.94
CA MET A 183 1.68 -15.27 -7.99
C MET A 183 0.81 -16.41 -8.52
N ASP A 184 -0.25 -16.73 -7.79
CA ASP A 184 -1.37 -17.49 -8.31
C ASP A 184 -2.58 -16.57 -8.54
N TYR A 185 -3.30 -16.83 -9.61
CA TYR A 185 -4.55 -16.15 -9.94
C TYR A 185 -5.56 -17.23 -10.22
N GLN A 186 -6.60 -17.29 -9.39
CA GLN A 186 -7.80 -18.02 -9.74
C GLN A 186 -8.32 -17.42 -11.05
N GLU A 187 -8.24 -18.19 -12.14
CA GLU A 187 -8.82 -17.81 -13.42
C GLU A 187 -10.35 -17.93 -13.29
N PRO A 188 -11.11 -16.93 -13.76
CA PRO A 188 -12.58 -16.89 -13.63
C PRO A 188 -13.29 -17.87 -14.58
#